data_AF-A0A9Q1IBG6-F1
#
_entry.id   AF-A0A9Q1IBG6-F1
#
_cell.length_a   1.000
_cell.length_b   1.000
_cell.length_c   1.000
_cell.angle_alpha   90.00
_cell.angle_beta   90.00
_cell.angle_gamma   90.00
#
_symmetry.space_group_name_H-M   'P 1'
#
loop_
_entity.id
_entity.type
_entity.pdbx_description
1 polymer ?
#
loop_
_entity_poly.entity_id
_entity_poly.type
_entity_poly.pdbx_seq_one_letter_code
_entity_poly.pdbx_strand_id
1 'polypeptide(L)'
;MIMGILHLHETGKPFLMTMDLGMSREDQDKELIALYKQSSVEWACPLRCRLQGNTGSTCVFEGLKETKVWPLLIARKDVELFPRECEYSLTPQMVLPYIRWPNESCEDEDEDDDDVTLETKCRISGYLRQFIETVFASSTDLKELVKFWVGWEVPGEDMVVEIVNGQLPKSSTCFCTLCLPGHYTNFSQF
;
A
#
# COMPACT_ATOMS: atom_id res chain seq x y z
N MET A 1 16.71 3.05 -8.39
CA MET A 1 17.26 3.75 -7.20
C MET A 1 16.39 3.54 -5.95
N ILE A 2 15.05 3.56 -6.05
CA ILE A 2 14.10 3.27 -4.94
C ILE A 2 14.27 1.84 -4.39
N MET A 3 14.35 0.84 -5.28
CA MET A 3 14.55 -0.57 -4.88
C MET A 3 15.83 -0.76 -4.04
N GLY A 4 16.88 0.02 -4.30
CA GLY A 4 18.13 -0.07 -3.53
C GLY A 4 18.02 0.48 -2.11
N ILE A 5 17.12 1.43 -1.85
CA ILE A 5 16.90 2.01 -0.52
C ILE A 5 15.97 1.10 0.30
N LEU A 6 14.90 0.58 -0.30
CA LEU A 6 14.01 -0.37 0.37
C LEU A 6 14.76 -1.65 0.79
N HIS A 7 15.60 -2.21 -0.10
CA HIS A 7 16.45 -3.36 0.23
C HIS A 7 17.52 -3.05 1.31
N LEU A 8 17.99 -1.81 1.39
CA LEU A 8 18.99 -1.40 2.39
C LEU A 8 18.42 -1.45 3.81
N HIS A 9 17.17 -1.01 4.00
CA HIS A 9 16.50 -0.98 5.29
C HIS A 9 15.82 -2.31 5.64
N GLU A 10 15.40 -3.09 4.63
CA GLU A 10 14.86 -4.45 4.78
C GLU A 10 15.92 -5.45 5.29
N THR A 11 17.20 -5.20 5.00
CA THR A 11 18.34 -5.99 5.53
C THR A 11 18.85 -5.51 6.88
N GLY A 12 18.28 -4.43 7.42
CA GLY A 12 18.58 -3.92 8.76
C GLY A 12 18.23 -4.93 9.86
N LYS A 13 18.86 -4.79 11.03
CA LYS A 13 18.60 -5.69 12.15
C LYS A 13 17.12 -5.55 12.57
N PRO A 14 16.30 -6.61 12.44
CA PRO A 14 14.89 -6.51 12.75
C PRO A 14 14.70 -6.18 14.23
N PHE A 15 13.82 -5.24 14.52
CA PHE A 15 13.47 -4.94 15.90
C PHE A 15 12.61 -6.08 16.46
N LEU A 16 12.94 -6.59 17.65
CA LEU A 16 12.20 -7.68 18.27
C LEU A 16 11.38 -7.14 19.44
N MET A 17 10.06 -7.15 19.30
CA MET A 17 9.13 -6.94 20.42
C MET A 17 8.57 -8.29 20.84
N THR A 18 8.59 -8.60 22.13
CA THR A 18 7.83 -9.73 22.68
C THR A 18 6.78 -9.14 23.61
N MET A 19 5.53 -9.54 23.45
CA MET A 19 4.44 -9.06 24.30
C MET A 19 3.60 -10.25 24.76
N ASP A 20 3.45 -10.40 26.07
CA ASP A 20 2.62 -11.45 26.65
C ASP A 20 1.17 -10.98 26.76
N LEU A 21 0.30 -11.64 26.01
CA LEU A 21 -1.13 -11.32 25.94
C LEU A 21 -1.91 -11.78 27.19
N GLY A 22 -1.30 -12.59 28.04
CA GLY A 22 -1.83 -12.93 29.37
C GLY A 22 -1.65 -11.81 30.39
N MET A 23 -0.89 -10.75 30.05
CA MET A 23 -0.71 -9.57 30.89
C MET A 23 -1.97 -8.69 30.90
N SER A 24 -2.12 -7.87 31.94
CA SER A 24 -3.20 -6.89 32.01
C SER A 24 -3.08 -5.86 30.87
N ARG A 25 -4.20 -5.26 30.43
CA ARG A 25 -4.19 -4.23 29.37
C ARG A 25 -3.24 -3.08 29.70
N GLU A 26 -3.21 -2.66 30.97
CA GLU A 26 -2.32 -1.59 31.43
C GLU A 26 -0.84 -1.98 31.30
N ASP A 27 -0.51 -3.26 31.44
CA ASP A 27 0.86 -3.73 31.29
C ASP A 27 1.23 -3.96 29.82
N GLN A 28 0.28 -4.39 28.98
CA GLN A 28 0.43 -4.42 27.52
C GLN A 28 0.68 -3.01 26.97
N ASP A 29 -0.10 -2.02 27.42
CA ASP A 29 0.06 -0.62 27.03
C ASP A 29 1.42 -0.05 27.47
N LYS A 30 1.90 -0.42 28.67
CA LYS A 30 3.25 -0.04 29.13
C LYS A 30 4.35 -0.63 28.25
N GLU A 31 4.23 -1.88 27.79
CA GLU A 31 5.21 -2.48 26.88
C GLU A 31 5.20 -1.84 25.49
N LEU A 32 4.01 -1.56 24.94
CA LEU A 32 3.85 -0.79 23.71
C LEU A 32 4.49 0.59 23.82
N ILE A 33 4.20 1.32 24.90
CA ILE A 33 4.79 2.64 25.15
C ILE A 33 6.31 2.53 25.32
N ALA A 34 6.82 1.49 25.98
CA ALA A 34 8.25 1.25 26.13
C ALA A 34 8.93 1.02 24.78
N LEU A 35 8.29 0.31 23.84
CA LEU A 35 8.76 0.15 22.47
C LEU A 35 8.91 1.51 21.77
N TYR A 36 7.86 2.33 21.77
CA TYR A 36 7.86 3.64 21.10
C TYR A 36 8.83 4.64 21.72
N LYS A 37 9.18 4.47 22.99
CA LYS A 37 10.12 5.34 23.71
C LYS A 37 11.59 4.92 23.57
N GLN A 38 11.89 3.84 22.84
CA GLN A 38 13.28 3.48 22.60
C GLN A 38 13.97 4.52 21.72
N SER A 39 15.00 5.15 22.27
CA SER A 39 15.90 6.00 21.49
C SER A 39 16.73 5.13 20.53
N SER A 40 17.03 5.65 19.34
CA SER A 40 17.83 4.99 18.28
C SER A 40 17.19 3.81 17.54
N VAL A 41 15.84 3.77 17.45
CA VAL A 41 15.14 2.80 16.61
C VAL A 41 15.01 3.33 15.19
N GLU A 42 15.54 2.58 14.24
CA GLU A 42 15.33 2.80 12.81
C GLU A 42 13.99 2.17 12.41
N TRP A 43 12.91 2.96 12.47
CA TRP A 43 11.53 2.51 12.22
C TRP A 43 11.28 2.00 10.79
N ALA A 44 12.24 2.20 9.88
CA ALA A 44 12.23 1.63 8.54
C ALA A 44 12.67 0.15 8.50
N CYS A 45 13.24 -0.40 9.59
CA CYS A 45 13.62 -1.80 9.67
C CYS A 45 12.42 -2.71 10.00
N PRO A 46 12.45 -4.00 9.59
CA PRO A 46 11.37 -4.93 9.86
C PRO A 46 11.12 -5.13 11.37
N LEU A 47 9.88 -4.95 11.82
CA LEU A 47 9.43 -5.29 13.16
C LEU A 47 9.06 -6.77 13.23
N ARG A 48 9.76 -7.55 14.07
CA ARG A 48 9.34 -8.89 14.47
C ARG A 48 8.66 -8.81 15.84
N CYS A 49 7.35 -8.97 15.85
CA CYS A 49 6.59 -9.11 17.07
C CYS A 49 6.37 -10.59 17.40
N ARG A 50 6.75 -11.01 18.61
CA ARG A 50 6.42 -12.33 19.17
C ARG A 50 5.36 -12.14 20.23
N LEU A 51 4.11 -12.37 19.87
CA LEU A 51 3.01 -12.41 20.82
C LEU A 51 3.05 -13.75 21.55
N GLN A 52 3.31 -13.71 22.85
CA GLN A 52 3.34 -14.90 23.69
C GLN A 52 2.00 -15.01 24.42
N GLY A 53 1.40 -16.19 24.40
CA GLY A 53 0.13 -16.46 25.03
C GLY A 53 -0.17 -17.94 24.88
N ASN A 54 -0.59 -18.59 25.97
CA ASN A 54 -0.98 -19.99 25.96
C ASN A 54 -2.34 -20.15 25.26
N THR A 55 -2.40 -19.87 23.95
CA THR A 55 -3.40 -20.26 22.93
C THR A 55 -3.26 -19.33 21.72
N GLY A 56 -2.33 -19.66 20.82
CA GLY A 56 -2.08 -18.88 19.59
C GLY A 56 -3.27 -18.75 18.62
N SER A 57 -4.35 -19.51 18.84
CA SER A 57 -5.60 -19.34 18.10
C SER A 57 -6.51 -18.28 18.73
N THR A 58 -6.57 -18.18 20.06
CA THR A 58 -7.61 -17.38 20.75
C THR A 58 -7.41 -15.88 20.63
N CYS A 59 -6.16 -15.40 20.59
CA CYS A 59 -5.86 -13.96 20.60
C CYS A 59 -6.22 -13.24 19.29
N VAL A 60 -5.99 -13.86 18.12
CA VAL A 60 -6.52 -13.33 16.85
C VAL A 60 -8.05 -13.26 16.89
N PHE A 61 -8.69 -14.27 17.50
CA PHE A 61 -10.14 -14.29 17.69
C PHE A 61 -10.64 -13.27 18.72
N GLU A 62 -9.87 -12.93 19.74
CA GLU A 62 -10.25 -11.95 20.77
C GLU A 62 -10.21 -10.53 20.21
N GLY A 63 -9.15 -10.16 19.49
CA GLY A 63 -9.09 -8.90 18.74
C GLY A 63 -10.20 -8.75 17.70
N LEU A 64 -10.57 -9.83 17.00
CA LEU A 64 -11.69 -9.82 16.06
C LEU A 64 -13.09 -9.82 16.73
N LYS A 65 -13.21 -10.38 17.93
CA LYS A 65 -14.45 -10.32 18.74
C LYS A 65 -14.73 -8.89 19.18
N GLU A 66 -13.69 -8.14 19.51
CA GLU A 66 -13.80 -6.73 19.91
C GLU A 66 -14.22 -5.81 18.75
N THR A 67 -13.83 -6.13 17.50
CA THR A 67 -14.19 -5.34 16.32
C THR A 67 -15.60 -5.60 15.78
N LYS A 68 -16.42 -6.44 16.42
CA LYS A 68 -17.73 -6.93 15.92
C LYS A 68 -17.69 -7.60 14.54
N VAL A 69 -16.50 -7.88 14.01
CA VAL A 69 -16.31 -8.59 12.73
C VAL A 69 -16.59 -10.09 12.91
N TRP A 70 -16.38 -10.62 14.13
CA TRP A 70 -16.52 -12.04 14.43
C TRP A 70 -17.90 -12.67 14.12
N PRO A 71 -19.05 -12.07 14.49
CA PRO A 71 -20.36 -12.58 14.07
C PRO A 71 -20.55 -12.63 12.55
N LEU A 72 -19.96 -11.69 11.81
CA LEU A 72 -20.05 -11.64 10.34
C LEU A 72 -19.28 -12.79 9.69
N LEU A 73 -18.13 -13.17 10.27
CA LEU A 73 -17.31 -14.29 9.78
C LEU A 73 -17.91 -15.66 10.05
N ILE A 74 -18.60 -15.80 11.18
CA ILE A 74 -19.35 -17.02 11.46
C ILE A 74 -20.53 -17.16 10.50
N ALA A 75 -21.20 -16.05 10.18
CA ALA A 75 -22.34 -16.03 9.27
C ALA A 75 -21.95 -16.21 7.78
N ARG A 76 -20.74 -15.78 7.40
CA ARG A 76 -20.23 -15.81 6.02
C ARG A 76 -18.89 -16.54 5.95
N LYS A 77 -18.92 -17.88 5.99
CA LYS A 77 -17.73 -18.74 5.83
C LYS A 77 -17.11 -18.68 4.42
N ASP A 78 -17.81 -18.06 3.48
CA ASP A 78 -17.40 -17.81 2.09
C ASP A 78 -16.52 -16.57 1.93
N VAL A 79 -16.37 -15.75 2.97
CA VAL A 79 -15.63 -14.47 2.89
C VAL A 79 -14.17 -14.69 3.27
N GLU A 80 -13.27 -14.54 2.29
CA GLU A 80 -11.84 -14.41 2.53
C GLU A 80 -11.53 -13.01 3.06
N LEU A 81 -11.16 -12.91 4.34
CA LEU A 81 -10.84 -11.63 5.00
C LEU A 81 -9.52 -11.01 4.57
N PHE A 82 -8.58 -11.88 4.21
CA PHE A 82 -7.24 -11.50 3.84
C PHE A 82 -7.06 -11.99 2.41
N PRO A 83 -6.89 -11.07 1.46
CA PRO A 83 -6.52 -11.46 0.11
C PRO A 83 -5.26 -12.32 0.21
N ARG A 84 -5.39 -13.61 -0.13
CA ARG A 84 -4.22 -14.49 -0.27
C ARG A 84 -3.38 -13.99 -1.44
N GLU A 85 -2.09 -14.31 -1.46
CA GLU A 85 -1.25 -14.16 -2.65
C GLU A 85 -2.04 -14.69 -3.86
N CYS A 86 -2.28 -13.82 -4.84
CA CYS A 86 -3.23 -14.13 -5.89
C CYS A 86 -2.48 -14.91 -6.96
N GLU A 87 -2.67 -16.23 -7.05
CA GLU A 87 -2.02 -17.08 -8.07
C GLU A 87 -2.46 -16.72 -9.50
N TYR A 88 -3.58 -16.01 -9.67
CA TYR A 88 -4.10 -15.61 -10.97
C TYR A 88 -3.19 -14.57 -11.65
N SER A 89 -3.04 -14.68 -12.97
CA SER A 89 -2.31 -13.69 -13.77
C SER A 89 -3.13 -12.40 -13.85
N LEU A 90 -2.58 -11.29 -13.37
CA LEU A 90 -3.18 -9.97 -13.52
C LEU A 90 -3.04 -9.51 -14.98
N THR A 91 -4.07 -8.88 -15.54
CA THR A 91 -4.01 -8.32 -16.90
C THR A 91 -4.32 -6.83 -16.90
N PRO A 92 -3.80 -6.06 -17.88
CA PRO A 92 -4.09 -4.63 -18.01
C PRO A 92 -5.59 -4.33 -18.04
N GLN A 93 -6.39 -5.17 -18.69
CA GLN A 93 -7.84 -5.01 -18.82
C GLN A 93 -8.57 -5.11 -17.48
N MET A 94 -7.96 -5.78 -16.49
CA MET A 94 -8.51 -5.86 -15.14
C MET A 94 -8.16 -4.65 -14.28
N VAL A 95 -7.08 -3.92 -14.57
CA VAL A 95 -6.61 -2.79 -13.75
C VAL A 95 -7.14 -1.45 -14.24
N LEU A 96 -7.04 -1.21 -15.55
CA LEU A 96 -7.40 0.08 -16.16
C LEU A 96 -8.80 0.61 -15.78
N PRO A 97 -9.85 -0.23 -15.64
CA PRO A 97 -11.18 0.25 -15.26
C PRO A 97 -11.28 0.83 -13.83
N TYR A 98 -10.34 0.49 -12.95
CA TYR A 98 -10.33 0.96 -11.56
C TYR A 98 -9.55 2.26 -11.35
N ILE A 99 -8.88 2.74 -12.40
CA ILE A 99 -8.02 3.92 -12.30
C ILE A 99 -8.86 5.19 -12.49
N ARG A 100 -8.82 6.09 -11.50
CA ARG A 100 -9.31 7.47 -11.59
C ARG A 100 -8.19 8.38 -12.08
N TRP A 101 -8.37 8.93 -13.27
CA TRP A 101 -7.36 9.76 -13.92
C TRP A 101 -7.47 11.24 -13.52
N PRO A 102 -6.36 12.02 -13.50
CA PRO A 102 -6.32 13.39 -12.99
C PRO A 102 -7.25 14.41 -13.70
N ASN A 103 -7.82 14.07 -14.85
CA ASN A 103 -8.53 15.00 -15.73
C ASN A 103 -9.98 14.57 -16.05
N GLU A 104 -10.55 13.60 -15.35
CA GLU A 104 -11.93 13.15 -15.62
C GLU A 104 -13.02 14.01 -14.95
N SER A 105 -12.66 14.91 -14.04
CA SER A 105 -13.58 15.79 -13.30
C SER A 105 -13.37 17.28 -13.63
N CYS A 106 -13.49 17.65 -14.90
CA CYS A 106 -13.38 19.04 -15.36
C CYS A 106 -14.69 19.80 -15.17
N GLU A 107 -15.07 20.07 -13.92
CA GLU A 107 -15.97 21.16 -13.54
C GLU A 107 -15.45 21.62 -12.18
N ASP A 108 -14.51 22.58 -12.18
CA ASP A 108 -14.15 23.50 -11.10
C ASP A 108 -12.70 23.97 -11.34
N GLU A 109 -12.56 24.98 -12.21
CA GLU A 109 -11.37 25.82 -12.26
C GLU A 109 -11.34 26.69 -11.01
N ASP A 110 -11.04 26.10 -9.85
CA ASP A 110 -10.41 26.86 -8.77
C ASP A 110 -8.92 26.90 -9.11
N GLU A 111 -8.57 27.98 -9.81
CA GLU A 111 -7.24 28.36 -10.27
C GLU A 111 -6.33 28.69 -9.07
N ASP A 112 -6.12 27.77 -8.12
CA ASP A 112 -5.22 27.97 -7.00
C ASP A 112 -4.55 26.65 -6.56
N ASP A 113 -3.22 26.61 -6.73
CA ASP A 113 -2.22 25.73 -6.07
C ASP A 113 -1.77 24.40 -6.70
N ASP A 114 -1.88 24.22 -8.02
CA ASP A 114 -1.18 23.12 -8.73
C ASP A 114 -0.15 23.69 -9.73
N ASP A 115 1.14 23.60 -9.41
CA ASP A 115 2.28 23.94 -10.29
C ASP A 115 2.34 23.12 -11.61
N VAL A 116 1.41 22.18 -11.84
CA VAL A 116 1.47 21.19 -12.93
C VAL A 116 0.37 21.44 -13.97
N THR A 117 0.79 21.73 -15.20
CA THR A 117 -0.12 22.01 -16.31
C THR A 117 -0.97 20.80 -16.74
N LEU A 118 -2.18 21.08 -17.27
CA LEU A 118 -3.07 20.05 -17.84
C LEU A 118 -2.38 19.20 -18.92
N GLU A 119 -1.53 19.82 -19.74
CA GLU A 119 -0.73 19.13 -20.76
C GLU A 119 0.19 18.08 -20.13
N THR A 120 0.86 18.45 -19.02
CA THR A 120 1.71 17.53 -18.26
C THR A 120 0.87 16.40 -17.67
N LYS A 121 -0.30 16.72 -17.09
CA LYS A 121 -1.20 15.71 -16.53
C LYS A 121 -1.65 14.68 -17.59
N CYS A 122 -2.06 15.14 -18.77
CA CYS A 122 -2.40 14.29 -19.91
C CYS A 122 -1.22 13.43 -20.38
N ARG A 123 -0.03 14.03 -20.55
CA ARG A 123 1.16 13.35 -21.07
C ARG A 123 1.58 12.19 -20.18
N ILE A 124 1.72 12.45 -18.88
CA ILE A 124 2.15 11.44 -17.91
C ILE A 124 1.08 10.35 -17.72
N SER A 125 -0.20 10.73 -17.70
CA SER A 125 -1.30 9.75 -17.67
C SER A 125 -1.27 8.82 -18.89
N GLY A 126 -1.00 9.38 -20.07
CA GLY A 126 -0.82 8.62 -21.31
C GLY A 126 0.37 7.66 -21.22
N TYR A 127 1.49 8.08 -20.64
CA TYR A 127 2.64 7.21 -20.39
C TYR A 127 2.28 6.07 -19.43
N LEU A 128 1.63 6.34 -18.29
CA LEU A 128 1.22 5.27 -17.38
C LEU A 128 0.29 4.27 -18.07
N ARG A 129 -0.69 4.75 -18.83
CA ARG A 129 -1.61 3.87 -19.56
C ARG A 129 -0.88 2.99 -20.56
N GLN A 130 -0.02 3.59 -21.38
CA GLN A 130 0.80 2.86 -22.33
C GLN A 130 1.73 1.87 -21.62
N PHE A 131 2.31 2.25 -20.49
CA PHE A 131 3.17 1.40 -19.68
C PHE A 131 2.41 0.16 -19.20
N ILE A 132 1.21 0.37 -18.62
CA ILE A 132 0.26 -0.68 -18.20
C ILE A 132 -0.08 -1.63 -19.37
N GLU A 133 -0.41 -1.09 -20.54
CA GLU A 133 -0.86 -1.87 -21.70
C GLU A 133 0.27 -2.61 -22.43
N THR A 134 1.48 -2.03 -22.50
CA THR A 134 2.55 -2.51 -23.40
C THR A 134 3.70 -3.23 -22.68
N VAL A 135 4.09 -2.77 -21.50
CA VAL A 135 5.29 -3.29 -20.81
C VAL A 135 4.92 -4.50 -19.94
N PHE A 136 3.71 -4.53 -19.39
CA PHE A 136 3.27 -5.58 -18.48
C PHE A 136 2.58 -6.77 -19.13
N ALA A 137 3.02 -7.16 -20.33
CA ALA A 137 2.60 -8.43 -20.95
C ALA A 137 3.03 -9.66 -20.11
N SER A 138 3.98 -9.48 -19.18
CA SER A 138 4.32 -10.43 -18.11
C SER A 138 3.47 -10.13 -16.87
N SER A 139 2.70 -11.12 -16.41
CA SER A 139 1.74 -10.96 -15.29
C SER A 139 2.38 -10.63 -13.94
N THR A 140 3.69 -10.85 -13.76
CA THR A 140 4.39 -10.64 -12.49
C THR A 140 4.65 -9.16 -12.22
N ASP A 141 5.11 -8.42 -13.22
CA ASP A 141 5.47 -7.00 -13.04
C ASP A 141 4.23 -6.14 -12.78
N LEU A 142 3.07 -6.53 -13.33
CA LEU A 142 1.81 -5.83 -13.09
C LEU A 142 1.34 -6.02 -11.64
N LYS A 143 1.55 -7.21 -11.05
CA LYS A 143 1.27 -7.46 -9.65
C LYS A 143 2.12 -6.59 -8.74
N GLU A 144 3.41 -6.47 -9.05
CA GLU A 144 4.32 -5.61 -8.29
C GLU A 144 3.91 -4.13 -8.38
N LEU A 145 3.44 -3.66 -9.54
CA LEU A 145 2.88 -2.31 -9.67
C LEU A 145 1.65 -2.11 -8.78
N VAL A 146 0.68 -3.03 -8.83
CA VAL A 146 -0.54 -2.93 -8.00
C VAL A 146 -0.19 -3.01 -6.53
N LYS A 147 0.72 -3.90 -6.14
CA LYS A 147 1.23 -4.03 -4.76
C LYS A 147 1.93 -2.77 -4.29
N PHE A 148 2.76 -2.17 -5.14
CA PHE A 148 3.37 -0.86 -4.86
C PHE A 148 2.30 0.22 -4.67
N TRP A 149 1.27 0.24 -5.51
CA TRP A 149 0.23 1.27 -5.51
C TRP A 149 -0.71 1.16 -4.31
N VAL A 150 -1.32 0.00 -4.07
CA VAL A 150 -2.40 -0.18 -3.07
C VAL A 150 -2.02 -1.10 -1.90
N GLY A 151 -0.80 -1.65 -1.89
CA GLY A 151 -0.32 -2.56 -0.83
C GLY A 151 -0.78 -4.01 -1.00
N TRP A 152 -1.56 -4.32 -2.04
CA TRP A 152 -2.12 -5.64 -2.32
C TRP A 152 -1.88 -6.04 -3.77
N GLU A 153 -1.96 -7.34 -4.08
CA GLU A 153 -1.85 -7.86 -5.45
C GLU A 153 -3.19 -7.82 -6.21
N VAL A 154 -4.22 -7.20 -5.63
CA VAL A 154 -5.56 -7.07 -6.18
C VAL A 154 -5.88 -5.58 -6.34
N PRO A 155 -6.40 -5.13 -7.50
CA PRO A 155 -6.80 -3.73 -7.69
C PRO A 155 -7.89 -3.33 -6.69
N GLY A 156 -7.77 -2.13 -6.12
CA GLY A 156 -8.83 -1.52 -5.31
C GLY A 156 -9.89 -0.87 -6.21
N GLU A 157 -11.09 -0.61 -5.68
CA GLU A 157 -12.19 0.02 -6.44
C GLU A 157 -11.90 1.48 -6.85
N ASP A 158 -10.84 2.09 -6.31
CA ASP A 158 -10.61 3.53 -6.31
C ASP A 158 -9.11 3.88 -6.46
N MET A 159 -8.47 3.41 -7.51
CA MET A 159 -7.04 3.66 -7.74
C MET A 159 -6.82 5.06 -8.33
N VAL A 160 -6.35 6.01 -7.54
CA VAL A 160 -6.17 7.40 -7.95
C VAL A 160 -4.77 7.64 -8.50
N VAL A 161 -4.66 8.36 -9.62
CA VAL A 161 -3.38 8.89 -10.12
C VAL A 161 -3.32 10.38 -9.84
N GLU A 162 -2.22 10.81 -9.25
CA GLU A 162 -1.90 12.22 -9.05
C GLU A 162 -0.58 12.56 -9.71
N ILE A 163 -0.47 13.76 -10.27
CA ILE A 163 0.76 14.24 -10.89
C ILE A 163 1.35 15.29 -10.00
N VAL A 164 2.57 15.05 -9.52
CA VAL A 164 3.21 15.89 -8.50
C VAL A 164 4.58 16.36 -8.95
N ASN A 165 5.05 17.43 -8.32
CA ASN A 165 6.45 17.85 -8.39
C ASN A 165 7.30 16.93 -7.51
N GLY A 166 8.00 16.01 -8.14
CA GLY A 166 8.84 15.02 -7.47
C GLY A 166 9.94 14.50 -8.39
N GLN A 167 10.84 13.71 -7.81
CA GLN A 167 11.92 13.05 -8.57
C GLN A 167 11.60 11.59 -8.89
N LEU A 168 10.74 10.95 -8.09
CA LEU A 168 10.48 9.51 -8.14
C LEU A 168 9.00 9.24 -7.87
N PRO A 169 8.42 8.19 -8.48
CA PRO A 169 7.07 7.72 -8.15
C PRO A 169 6.93 7.38 -6.66
N LYS A 170 5.77 7.72 -6.10
CA LYS A 170 5.42 7.41 -4.70
C LYS A 170 4.00 6.88 -4.63
N SER A 171 3.73 6.03 -3.65
CA SER A 171 2.38 5.55 -3.37
C SER A 171 1.96 5.91 -1.96
N SER A 172 0.68 6.24 -1.84
CA SER A 172 -0.05 6.35 -0.58
C SER A 172 -1.06 5.21 -0.55
N THR A 173 -0.58 4.02 -0.18
CA THR A 173 -1.33 2.75 -0.31
C THR A 173 -2.66 2.74 0.44
N CYS A 174 -2.72 3.41 1.60
CA CYS A 174 -3.97 3.57 2.37
C CYS A 174 -5.03 4.44 1.69
N PHE A 175 -4.63 5.29 0.74
CA PHE A 175 -5.52 6.13 -0.07
C PHE A 175 -5.60 5.66 -1.52
N CYS A 176 -5.05 4.48 -1.83
CA CYS A 176 -4.97 3.93 -3.19
C CYS A 176 -4.45 4.94 -4.22
N THR A 177 -3.53 5.83 -3.82
CA THR A 177 -3.06 6.94 -4.66
C THR A 177 -1.63 6.72 -5.14
N LEU A 178 -1.40 6.86 -6.44
CA LEU A 178 -0.09 6.83 -7.08
C LEU A 178 0.30 8.23 -7.55
N CYS A 179 1.31 8.81 -6.90
CA CYS A 179 1.85 10.11 -7.24
C CYS A 179 3.00 9.92 -8.26
N LEU A 180 2.81 10.43 -9.48
CA LEU A 180 3.77 10.36 -10.57
C LEU A 180 4.46 11.72 -10.79
N PRO A 181 5.80 11.73 -10.98
CA PRO A 181 6.51 12.96 -11.31
C PRO A 181 6.10 13.57 -12.65
N GLY A 182 5.81 14.88 -12.65
CA GLY A 182 5.45 15.63 -13.87
C GLY A 182 6.62 15.90 -14.83
N HIS A 183 7.87 15.72 -14.41
CA HIS A 183 9.05 16.15 -15.15
C HIS A 183 9.43 15.26 -16.35
N TYR A 184 8.80 14.08 -16.51
CA TYR A 184 9.10 13.20 -17.64
C TYR A 184 8.57 13.80 -18.96
N THR A 185 9.46 13.95 -19.93
CA THR A 185 9.13 14.50 -21.26
C THR A 185 9.04 13.43 -22.35
N ASN A 186 9.45 12.20 -22.04
CA ASN A 186 9.52 11.08 -22.98
C ASN A 186 9.17 9.78 -22.27
N PHE A 187 8.49 8.87 -22.99
CA PHE A 187 8.09 7.56 -22.47
C PHE A 187 9.28 6.70 -22.03
N SER A 188 10.45 6.81 -22.68
CA SER A 188 11.62 6.00 -22.31
C SER A 188 12.29 6.44 -20.99
N GLN A 189 12.00 7.65 -20.50
CA GLN A 189 12.51 8.14 -19.21
C GLN A 189 11.55 7.84 -18.06
N PHE A 190 10.26 7.74 -18.38
CA PHE A 190 9.19 7.34 -17.48
C PHE A 190 9.36 5.88 -17.06
#